data_AF-A0A0F7P9Y8-F1
#
_entry.id   AF-A0A0F7P9Y8-F1
#
_cell.length_a   1.000
_cell.length_b   1.000
_cell.length_c   1.000
_cell.angle_alpha   90.00
_cell.angle_beta   90.00
_cell.angle_gamma   90.00
#
_symmetry.space_group_name_H-M   'P 1'
#
loop_
_entity.id
_entity.type
_entity.pdbx_description
1 polymer ?
#
loop_
_entity_poly.entity_id
_entity_poly.type
_entity_poly.pdbx_seq_one_letter_code
_entity_poly.pdbx_strand_id
1 'polypeptide(L)'
;MTHPGRVPSMDGTRDRSQSETLGVVLLLGITILSVTALATFGSGAISGIQHTVDVQSSEHALSQLDSRASLVAFGESNSQSVSLGRGRQGTYSVAPDTGRIRVTHVNYTEGESREIYNDTLGTIQYESGPTTIAYQGGGVWRSESTGGSTMISTPEMHYRGMTLTLPIIGVSGTGSVAGSASADIAVENESRTVYPDNSSYTNPVQNGTIQVAVQSEFYRAWANYFESRTDGTVSTYHENETAVFELVSTGTYGDFDMPMDEEPIELRALGGGHPLSELTITIAPDQPDSQVFTGFDWSMYAESGNQQFEIHLATNGQASCDDDVSATVFYTNGSEYQGWHDEDAFQVECSDVNGDEENEARLTANLTGTTRMTYTTVKNNELLVYDVDNDLADPITFDEHADTVEWESDGGTTFEVDDTTTIGNVTNHYVGLLGPNVDLTVKDGPGEGSDESSEGNVNEDASGGYVITDRSGQYVTYLHVSENNVTVHLE
;
A
#
# COMPACT_ATOMS: atom_id res chain seq x y z
N MET A 1 -20.67 -93.03 84.13
CA MET A 1 -19.91 -93.45 82.93
C MET A 1 -20.31 -92.54 81.78
N THR A 2 -19.31 -91.96 81.13
CA THR A 2 -19.36 -90.83 80.19
C THR A 2 -19.82 -91.21 78.79
N HIS A 3 -20.75 -90.46 78.19
CA HIS A 3 -20.62 -90.00 76.79
C HIS A 3 -21.59 -88.86 76.42
N PRO A 4 -21.10 -87.81 75.71
CA PRO A 4 -21.88 -86.66 75.27
C PRO A 4 -22.51 -86.85 73.88
N GLY A 5 -23.40 -85.92 73.50
CA GLY A 5 -24.17 -85.94 72.25
C GLY A 5 -23.41 -85.58 70.98
N ARG A 6 -24.09 -85.79 69.83
CA ARG A 6 -23.74 -85.21 68.53
C ARG A 6 -24.98 -85.06 67.64
N VAL A 7 -25.10 -83.88 67.06
CA VAL A 7 -26.12 -83.40 66.11
C VAL A 7 -26.08 -84.20 64.80
N PRO A 8 -27.20 -84.45 64.10
CA PRO A 8 -27.19 -84.82 62.69
C PRO A 8 -27.22 -83.59 61.78
N SER A 9 -26.25 -83.56 60.87
CA SER A 9 -26.21 -82.75 59.65
C SER A 9 -27.35 -83.13 58.70
N MET A 10 -27.94 -82.13 58.02
CA MET A 10 -28.50 -82.26 56.68
C MET A 10 -28.35 -80.92 55.96
N ASP A 11 -27.27 -80.77 55.21
CA ASP A 11 -27.21 -79.89 54.05
C ASP A 11 -27.39 -80.77 52.80
N GLY A 12 -28.32 -80.40 51.94
CA GLY A 12 -28.89 -81.29 50.94
C GLY A 12 -29.65 -80.53 49.85
N THR A 13 -28.88 -79.83 49.03
CA THR A 13 -29.07 -79.63 47.58
C THR A 13 -30.48 -79.32 47.07
N ARG A 14 -30.70 -78.05 46.71
CA ARG A 14 -31.53 -77.69 45.55
C ARG A 14 -30.83 -76.65 44.67
N ASP A 15 -30.75 -77.05 43.40
CA ASP A 15 -30.57 -76.29 42.17
C ASP A 15 -29.21 -75.62 41.88
N ARG A 16 -28.32 -76.40 41.29
CA ARG A 16 -27.14 -75.91 40.55
C ARG A 16 -27.05 -76.60 39.20
N SER A 17 -28.11 -76.51 38.39
CA SER A 17 -28.07 -76.99 37.00
C SER A 17 -28.89 -76.13 36.02
N GLN A 18 -29.21 -74.89 36.39
CA GLN A 18 -29.79 -73.87 35.50
C GLN A 18 -28.90 -72.62 35.37
N SER A 19 -27.82 -72.52 36.15
CA SER A 19 -26.99 -71.31 36.22
C SER A 19 -26.00 -71.17 35.05
N GLU A 20 -25.57 -72.28 34.46
CA GLU A 20 -24.65 -72.31 33.31
C GLU A 20 -25.33 -71.76 32.05
N THR A 21 -26.54 -72.25 31.73
CA THR A 21 -27.30 -71.83 30.55
C THR A 21 -27.81 -70.39 30.67
N LEU A 22 -28.27 -69.99 31.86
CA LEU A 22 -28.68 -68.61 32.10
C LEU A 22 -27.51 -67.63 32.03
N GLY A 23 -26.33 -68.02 32.52
CA GLY A 23 -25.11 -67.22 32.44
C GLY A 23 -24.63 -66.98 30.99
N VAL A 24 -24.68 -68.02 30.14
CA VAL A 24 -24.34 -67.89 28.72
C VAL A 24 -25.34 -67.02 27.97
N VAL A 25 -26.65 -67.16 28.23
CA VAL A 25 -27.68 -66.33 27.59
C VAL A 25 -27.56 -64.86 28.02
N LEU A 26 -27.28 -64.58 29.29
CA LEU A 26 -27.04 -63.24 29.80
C LEU A 26 -25.77 -62.60 29.21
N LEU A 27 -24.67 -63.36 29.12
CA LEU A 27 -23.45 -62.89 28.46
C LEU A 27 -23.71 -62.56 27.00
N LEU A 28 -24.39 -63.45 26.27
CA LEU A 28 -24.74 -63.23 24.86
C LEU A 28 -25.60 -61.97 24.71
N GLY A 29 -26.62 -61.82 25.55
CA GLY A 29 -27.51 -60.65 25.57
C GLY A 29 -26.75 -59.34 25.84
N ILE A 30 -25.86 -59.33 26.83
CA ILE A 30 -25.03 -58.15 27.15
C ILE A 30 -24.06 -57.85 26.01
N THR A 31 -23.37 -58.85 25.43
CA THR A 31 -22.48 -58.60 24.28
C THR A 31 -23.23 -58.05 23.07
N ILE A 32 -24.42 -58.58 22.75
CA ILE A 32 -25.23 -58.09 21.64
C ILE A 32 -25.66 -56.64 21.91
N LEU A 33 -26.11 -56.34 23.13
CA LEU A 33 -26.47 -54.98 23.54
C LEU A 33 -25.27 -54.02 23.47
N SER A 34 -24.10 -54.44 23.95
CA SER A 34 -22.87 -53.64 23.91
C SER A 34 -22.40 -53.39 22.48
N VAL A 35 -22.35 -54.41 21.61
CA VAL A 35 -21.96 -54.27 20.20
C VAL A 35 -22.96 -53.40 19.44
N THR A 36 -24.26 -53.58 19.69
CA THR A 36 -25.32 -52.76 19.06
C THR A 36 -25.21 -51.30 19.49
N ALA A 37 -25.01 -51.04 20.79
CA ALA A 37 -24.79 -49.69 21.30
C ALA A 37 -23.52 -49.07 20.68
N LEU A 38 -22.40 -49.79 20.67
CA LEU A 38 -21.14 -49.30 20.11
C LEU A 38 -21.25 -49.02 18.60
N ALA A 39 -21.95 -49.86 17.85
CA ALA A 39 -22.16 -49.65 16.42
C ALA A 39 -23.05 -48.44 16.15
N THR A 40 -24.11 -48.26 16.95
CA THR A 40 -25.06 -47.15 16.80
C THR A 40 -24.38 -45.81 17.11
N PHE A 41 -23.69 -45.69 18.24
CA PHE A 41 -23.00 -44.46 18.62
C PHE A 41 -21.67 -44.24 17.87
N GLY A 42 -20.98 -45.32 17.52
CA GLY A 42 -19.71 -45.27 16.79
C GLY A 42 -19.87 -44.79 15.34
N SER A 43 -21.00 -45.10 14.69
CA SER A 43 -21.24 -44.69 13.30
C SER A 43 -21.23 -43.16 13.11
N GLY A 44 -21.91 -42.40 13.98
CA GLY A 44 -21.94 -40.94 13.93
C GLY A 44 -20.58 -40.30 14.26
N ALA A 45 -19.88 -40.83 15.26
CA ALA A 45 -18.53 -40.38 15.61
C ALA A 45 -17.51 -40.62 14.48
N ILE A 46 -17.57 -41.80 13.84
CA ILE A 46 -16.70 -42.15 12.71
C ILE A 46 -16.99 -41.25 11.50
N SER A 47 -18.26 -41.02 11.17
CA SER A 47 -18.64 -40.13 10.07
C SER A 47 -18.15 -38.71 10.29
N GLY A 48 -18.26 -38.18 11.53
CA GLY A 48 -17.73 -36.86 11.87
C GLY A 48 -16.20 -36.77 11.74
N ILE A 49 -15.47 -37.80 12.20
CA ILE A 49 -14.01 -37.87 12.03
C ILE A 49 -13.62 -37.93 10.54
N GLN A 50 -14.34 -38.74 9.76
CA GLN A 50 -14.10 -38.84 8.32
C GLN A 50 -14.31 -37.51 7.61
N HIS A 51 -15.38 -36.78 7.94
CA HIS A 51 -15.62 -35.44 7.38
C HIS A 51 -14.48 -34.46 7.69
N THR A 52 -14.04 -34.38 8.95
CA THR A 52 -12.93 -33.51 9.34
C THR A 52 -11.62 -33.88 8.62
N VAL A 53 -11.34 -35.17 8.48
CA VAL A 53 -10.14 -35.65 7.76
C VAL A 53 -10.22 -35.32 6.27
N ASP A 54 -11.38 -35.47 5.64
CA ASP A 54 -11.58 -35.14 4.22
C ASP A 54 -11.38 -33.63 3.97
N VAL A 55 -11.92 -32.78 4.85
CA VAL A 55 -11.72 -31.31 4.82
C VAL A 55 -10.23 -30.97 4.96
N GLN A 56 -9.55 -31.45 6.02
CA GLN A 56 -8.13 -31.17 6.24
C GLN A 56 -7.22 -31.70 5.12
N SER A 57 -7.54 -32.88 4.57
CA SER A 57 -6.81 -33.42 3.42
C SER A 57 -6.97 -32.53 2.19
N SER A 58 -8.17 -31.95 2.00
CA SER A 58 -8.46 -31.04 0.89
C SER A 58 -7.78 -29.68 1.07
N GLU A 59 -7.71 -29.17 2.30
CA GLU A 59 -6.94 -27.96 2.64
C GLU A 59 -5.46 -28.15 2.24
N HIS A 60 -4.85 -29.26 2.64
CA HIS A 60 -3.47 -29.58 2.25
C HIS A 60 -3.28 -29.77 0.74
N ALA A 61 -4.21 -30.44 0.08
CA ALA A 61 -4.14 -30.65 -1.37
C ALA A 61 -4.24 -29.33 -2.14
N LEU A 62 -5.14 -28.43 -1.72
CA LEU A 62 -5.30 -27.12 -2.36
C LEU A 62 -4.15 -26.17 -2.01
N SER A 63 -3.54 -26.23 -0.83
CA SER A 63 -2.28 -25.51 -0.56
C SER A 63 -1.12 -26.04 -1.40
N GLN A 64 -1.07 -27.35 -1.69
CA GLN A 64 -0.07 -27.88 -2.60
C GLN A 64 -0.35 -27.45 -4.05
N LEU A 65 -1.63 -27.42 -4.44
CA LEU A 65 -2.06 -26.90 -5.73
C LEU A 65 -1.64 -25.45 -5.91
N ASP A 66 -1.88 -24.60 -4.91
CA ASP A 66 -1.47 -23.20 -4.86
C ASP A 66 0.03 -23.05 -5.17
N SER A 67 0.89 -23.75 -4.41
CA SER A 67 2.33 -23.74 -4.66
C SER A 67 2.72 -24.18 -6.09
N ARG A 68 2.00 -25.11 -6.72
CA ARG A 68 2.27 -25.54 -8.10
C ARG A 68 1.69 -24.58 -9.12
N ALA A 69 0.54 -23.99 -8.84
CA ALA A 69 -0.10 -22.98 -9.68
C ALA A 69 0.79 -21.75 -9.77
N SER A 70 1.41 -21.30 -8.68
CA SER A 70 2.37 -20.18 -8.68
C SER A 70 3.58 -20.45 -9.60
N LEU A 71 4.13 -21.68 -9.61
CA LEU A 71 5.22 -22.04 -10.54
C LEU A 71 4.80 -21.92 -12.01
N VAL A 72 3.53 -22.21 -12.31
CA VAL A 72 2.99 -22.09 -13.68
C VAL A 72 2.69 -20.64 -14.00
N ALA A 73 1.98 -19.95 -13.11
CA ALA A 73 1.59 -18.56 -13.24
C ALA A 73 2.80 -17.62 -13.46
N PHE A 74 3.89 -17.85 -12.74
CA PHE A 74 5.11 -17.04 -12.85
C PHE A 74 6.13 -17.55 -13.89
N GLY A 75 5.73 -18.51 -14.72
CA GLY A 75 6.53 -18.97 -15.86
C GLY A 75 7.74 -19.85 -15.50
N GLU A 76 7.83 -20.36 -14.26
CA GLU A 76 8.87 -21.32 -13.87
C GLU A 76 8.62 -22.72 -14.47
N SER A 77 7.38 -23.02 -14.86
CA SER A 77 6.99 -24.27 -15.52
C SER A 77 5.80 -24.09 -16.46
N ASN A 78 5.79 -24.77 -17.61
CA ASN A 78 4.66 -24.70 -18.56
C ASN A 78 3.41 -25.44 -18.08
N SER A 79 3.59 -26.49 -17.27
CA SER A 79 2.49 -27.23 -16.65
C SER A 79 2.92 -27.94 -15.37
N GLN A 80 1.95 -28.27 -14.51
CA GLN A 80 2.12 -29.04 -13.28
C GLN A 80 0.90 -29.95 -13.08
N SER A 81 1.06 -31.03 -12.33
CA SER A 81 -0.03 -31.95 -11.98
C SER A 81 -0.05 -32.20 -10.48
N VAL A 82 -1.24 -32.17 -9.87
CA VAL A 82 -1.44 -32.32 -8.42
C VAL A 82 -2.55 -33.32 -8.14
N SER A 83 -2.21 -34.36 -7.37
CA SER A 83 -3.22 -35.29 -6.85
C SER A 83 -4.01 -34.62 -5.73
N LEU A 84 -5.27 -34.30 -5.98
CA LEU A 84 -6.17 -33.71 -4.98
C LEU A 84 -6.65 -34.72 -3.94
N GLY A 85 -6.47 -36.01 -4.20
CA GLY A 85 -6.81 -37.08 -3.26
C GLY A 85 -8.28 -37.50 -3.39
N ARG A 86 -8.81 -38.17 -2.36
CA ARG A 86 -10.16 -38.76 -2.37
C ARG A 86 -11.16 -37.90 -1.60
N GLY A 87 -11.94 -37.10 -2.31
CA GLY A 87 -13.17 -36.47 -1.81
C GLY A 87 -14.28 -37.51 -1.66
N ARG A 88 -14.22 -38.36 -0.62
CA ARG A 88 -15.22 -39.43 -0.42
C ARG A 88 -16.60 -38.89 -0.07
N GLN A 89 -16.66 -37.69 0.49
CA GLN A 89 -17.88 -37.03 0.95
C GLN A 89 -18.11 -35.67 0.26
N GLY A 90 -17.30 -35.32 -0.73
CA GLY A 90 -17.33 -34.02 -1.39
C GLY A 90 -16.95 -34.08 -2.87
N THR A 91 -16.99 -32.93 -3.53
CA THR A 91 -16.77 -32.80 -4.96
C THR A 91 -15.75 -31.70 -5.23
N TYR A 92 -14.79 -31.96 -6.11
CA TYR A 92 -13.93 -30.93 -6.68
C TYR A 92 -14.57 -30.34 -7.93
N SER A 93 -14.49 -29.04 -8.12
CA SER A 93 -14.94 -28.37 -9.34
C SER A 93 -14.06 -27.17 -9.70
N VAL A 94 -14.02 -26.84 -10.99
CA VAL A 94 -13.47 -25.58 -11.51
C VAL A 94 -14.63 -24.67 -11.88
N ALA A 95 -14.64 -23.44 -11.38
CA ALA A 95 -15.63 -22.44 -11.70
C ALA A 95 -14.92 -21.15 -12.17
N PRO A 96 -14.80 -20.92 -13.49
CA PRO A 96 -13.99 -19.80 -14.01
C PRO A 96 -14.66 -18.43 -13.81
N ASP A 97 -15.99 -18.37 -13.78
CA ASP A 97 -16.75 -17.11 -13.69
C ASP A 97 -16.97 -16.61 -12.25
N THR A 98 -16.23 -17.14 -11.27
CA THR A 98 -16.41 -16.85 -9.84
C THR A 98 -15.37 -15.86 -9.32
N GLY A 99 -15.86 -14.89 -8.56
CA GLY A 99 -15.05 -13.82 -8.01
C GLY A 99 -14.45 -12.89 -9.07
N ARG A 100 -14.18 -11.65 -8.68
CA ARG A 100 -13.67 -10.61 -9.57
C ARG A 100 -12.73 -9.70 -8.80
N ILE A 101 -11.62 -9.34 -9.42
CA ILE A 101 -10.72 -8.32 -8.91
C ILE A 101 -10.76 -7.11 -9.84
N ARG A 102 -10.85 -5.92 -9.25
CA ARG A 102 -10.74 -4.65 -9.95
C ARG A 102 -9.66 -3.80 -9.29
N VAL A 103 -8.78 -3.23 -10.10
CA VAL A 103 -7.75 -2.27 -9.70
C VAL A 103 -8.08 -0.96 -10.40
N THR A 104 -8.32 0.09 -9.63
CA THR A 104 -8.70 1.41 -10.14
C THR A 104 -7.81 2.47 -9.51
N HIS A 105 -7.32 3.41 -10.30
CA HIS A 105 -6.76 4.66 -9.83
C HIS A 105 -7.86 5.71 -9.78
N VAL A 106 -8.39 5.96 -8.58
CA VAL A 106 -9.49 6.88 -8.35
C VAL A 106 -8.96 8.30 -8.23
N ASN A 107 -9.58 9.27 -8.92
CA ASN A 107 -9.20 10.69 -8.93
C ASN A 107 -7.73 10.92 -9.34
N TYR A 108 -7.27 10.24 -10.39
CA TYR A 108 -5.91 10.41 -10.94
C TYR A 108 -5.72 11.80 -11.59
N THR A 109 -6.78 12.32 -12.21
CA THR A 109 -6.93 13.70 -12.64
C THR A 109 -8.24 14.20 -12.07
N GLU A 110 -8.39 15.48 -11.76
CA GLU A 110 -9.55 16.05 -11.06
C GLU A 110 -10.91 15.41 -11.48
N GLY A 111 -11.46 14.56 -10.60
CA GLY A 111 -12.75 13.89 -10.80
C GLY A 111 -12.76 12.71 -11.78
N GLU A 112 -11.65 12.36 -12.42
CA GLU A 112 -11.51 11.21 -13.32
C GLU A 112 -10.83 10.01 -12.65
N SER A 113 -11.30 8.80 -12.96
CA SER A 113 -10.73 7.55 -12.47
C SER A 113 -10.31 6.66 -13.63
N ARG A 114 -9.17 5.99 -13.49
CA ARG A 114 -8.63 5.05 -14.49
C ARG A 114 -8.77 3.61 -14.01
N GLU A 115 -9.44 2.77 -14.79
CA GLU A 115 -9.43 1.32 -14.56
C GLU A 115 -8.11 0.73 -15.08
N ILE A 116 -7.33 0.14 -14.19
CA ILE A 116 -6.05 -0.52 -14.51
C ILE A 116 -6.28 -1.98 -14.86
N TYR A 117 -7.15 -2.66 -14.10
CA TYR A 117 -7.47 -4.06 -14.29
C TYR A 117 -8.88 -4.38 -13.82
N ASN A 118 -9.59 -5.26 -14.52
CA ASN A 118 -10.91 -5.73 -14.12
C ASN A 118 -11.25 -7.08 -14.78
N ASP A 119 -11.04 -8.17 -14.06
CA ASP A 119 -11.36 -9.51 -14.57
C ASP A 119 -11.74 -10.50 -13.47
N THR A 120 -12.30 -11.65 -13.87
CA THR A 120 -12.63 -12.76 -12.99
C THR A 120 -11.39 -13.46 -12.45
N LEU A 121 -11.45 -13.91 -11.19
CA LEU A 121 -10.38 -14.70 -10.59
C LEU A 121 -10.54 -16.20 -10.86
N GLY A 122 -11.78 -16.69 -10.93
CA GLY A 122 -12.09 -18.11 -10.97
C GLY A 122 -11.76 -18.83 -9.65
N THR A 123 -12.31 -20.04 -9.49
CA THR A 123 -12.04 -20.91 -8.35
C THR A 123 -11.75 -22.35 -8.77
N ILE A 124 -10.90 -23.02 -7.98
CA ILE A 124 -10.87 -24.48 -7.89
C ILE A 124 -11.34 -24.81 -6.49
N GLN A 125 -12.51 -25.45 -6.35
CA GLN A 125 -13.16 -25.63 -5.06
C GLN A 125 -13.43 -27.08 -4.72
N TYR A 126 -13.36 -27.38 -3.43
CA TYR A 126 -13.84 -28.61 -2.82
C TYR A 126 -15.05 -28.29 -1.96
N GLU A 127 -16.18 -28.93 -2.26
CA GLU A 127 -17.43 -28.76 -1.50
C GLU A 127 -17.77 -30.04 -0.73
N SER A 128 -17.98 -29.91 0.57
CA SER A 128 -18.42 -31.01 1.45
C SER A 128 -19.43 -30.48 2.47
N GLY A 129 -20.72 -30.69 2.19
CA GLY A 129 -21.79 -30.23 3.07
C GLY A 129 -21.83 -28.70 3.18
N PRO A 130 -21.66 -28.11 4.39
CA PRO A 130 -21.64 -26.67 4.58
C PRO A 130 -20.27 -26.02 4.35
N THR A 131 -19.21 -26.82 4.15
CA THR A 131 -17.83 -26.35 4.07
C THR A 131 -17.36 -26.31 2.61
N THR A 132 -16.83 -25.17 2.20
CA THR A 132 -16.15 -24.99 0.90
C THR A 132 -14.71 -24.61 1.16
N ILE A 133 -13.78 -25.25 0.44
CA ILE A 133 -12.38 -24.84 0.39
C ILE A 133 -12.07 -24.49 -1.06
N ALA A 134 -11.57 -23.29 -1.33
CA ALA A 134 -11.29 -22.85 -2.69
C ALA A 134 -9.91 -22.23 -2.83
N TYR A 135 -9.22 -22.59 -3.91
CA TYR A 135 -8.12 -21.81 -4.45
C TYR A 135 -8.68 -20.66 -5.31
N GLN A 136 -8.27 -19.43 -5.02
CA GLN A 136 -8.66 -18.22 -5.78
C GLN A 136 -7.59 -17.14 -5.65
N GLY A 137 -7.18 -16.54 -6.76
CA GLY A 137 -6.28 -15.38 -6.78
C GLY A 137 -4.92 -15.61 -6.10
N GLY A 138 -4.40 -16.84 -6.15
CA GLY A 138 -3.14 -17.22 -5.49
C GLY A 138 -3.26 -17.49 -3.98
N GLY A 139 -4.47 -17.54 -3.42
CA GLY A 139 -4.71 -17.91 -2.03
C GLY A 139 -5.63 -19.13 -1.91
N VAL A 140 -5.63 -19.74 -0.73
CA VAL A 140 -6.57 -20.81 -0.37
C VAL A 140 -7.46 -20.34 0.76
N TRP A 141 -8.76 -20.45 0.54
CA TRP A 141 -9.80 -19.92 1.41
C TRP A 141 -10.72 -21.03 1.85
N ARG A 142 -11.26 -20.90 3.06
CA ARG A 142 -12.34 -21.75 3.56
C ARG A 142 -13.54 -20.89 3.87
N SER A 143 -14.73 -21.33 3.47
CA SER A 143 -16.00 -20.79 3.93
C SER A 143 -16.82 -21.88 4.62
N GLU A 144 -17.67 -21.44 5.54
CA GLU A 144 -18.72 -22.26 6.15
C GLU A 144 -20.08 -21.64 5.84
N SER A 145 -21.13 -22.45 5.79
CA SER A 145 -22.51 -22.03 5.47
C SER A 145 -23.08 -20.92 6.38
N THR A 146 -22.43 -20.62 7.50
CA THR A 146 -22.79 -19.53 8.43
C THR A 146 -22.23 -18.16 8.00
N GLY A 147 -21.54 -18.08 6.85
CA GLY A 147 -21.02 -16.83 6.27
C GLY A 147 -19.66 -16.39 6.83
N GLY A 148 -18.99 -17.27 7.59
CA GLY A 148 -17.61 -17.06 8.03
C GLY A 148 -16.64 -17.59 6.98
N SER A 149 -15.60 -16.82 6.66
CA SER A 149 -14.50 -17.25 5.79
C SER A 149 -13.14 -17.04 6.45
N THR A 150 -12.21 -17.96 6.23
CA THR A 150 -10.85 -17.93 6.78
C THR A 150 -9.81 -18.22 5.71
N MET A 151 -8.66 -17.56 5.81
CA MET A 151 -7.50 -17.81 4.96
C MET A 151 -6.71 -19.04 5.45
N ILE A 152 -6.37 -19.95 4.53
CA ILE A 152 -5.52 -21.13 4.76
C ILE A 152 -4.13 -20.89 4.16
N SER A 153 -4.06 -20.37 2.94
CA SER A 153 -2.83 -19.97 2.26
C SER A 153 -2.93 -18.52 1.79
N THR A 154 -1.82 -17.80 1.83
CA THR A 154 -1.76 -16.37 1.52
C THR A 154 -1.56 -16.12 0.03
N PRO A 155 -2.31 -15.18 -0.57
CA PRO A 155 -2.01 -14.64 -1.90
C PRO A 155 -0.60 -14.06 -2.02
N GLU A 156 -0.08 -14.07 -3.25
CA GLU A 156 1.25 -13.56 -3.64
C GLU A 156 1.29 -12.03 -3.82
N MET A 157 0.47 -11.29 -3.07
CA MET A 157 0.50 -9.82 -3.06
C MET A 157 1.55 -9.33 -2.05
N HIS A 158 2.32 -8.33 -2.48
CA HIS A 158 3.34 -7.70 -1.66
C HIS A 158 3.14 -6.19 -1.61
N TYR A 159 3.11 -5.64 -0.40
CA TYR A 159 3.19 -4.22 -0.15
C TYR A 159 4.41 -3.95 0.72
N ARG A 160 5.39 -3.19 0.20
CA ARG A 160 6.62 -2.86 0.93
C ARG A 160 7.16 -1.52 0.46
N GLY A 161 7.47 -0.62 1.39
CA GLY A 161 8.07 0.68 1.06
C GLY A 161 7.26 1.46 0.04
N MET A 162 5.93 1.54 0.26
CA MET A 162 4.97 2.20 -0.65
C MET A 162 4.93 1.61 -2.08
N THR A 163 5.47 0.41 -2.27
CA THR A 163 5.39 -0.32 -3.53
C THR A 163 4.36 -1.43 -3.39
N LEU A 164 3.29 -1.38 -4.19
CA LEU A 164 2.32 -2.46 -4.32
C LEU A 164 2.66 -3.33 -5.53
N THR A 165 3.01 -4.59 -5.28
CA THR A 165 3.18 -5.62 -6.31
C THR A 165 2.01 -6.59 -6.23
N LEU A 166 1.21 -6.63 -7.29
CA LEU A 166 -0.02 -7.38 -7.40
C LEU A 166 0.02 -8.34 -8.60
N PRO A 167 0.54 -9.56 -8.42
CA PRO A 167 0.35 -10.63 -9.37
C PRO A 167 -1.07 -11.18 -9.26
N ILE A 168 -1.86 -10.99 -10.30
CA ILE A 168 -3.22 -11.50 -10.38
C ILE A 168 -3.16 -12.86 -11.08
N ILE A 169 -3.62 -13.90 -10.38
CA ILE A 169 -3.72 -15.26 -10.94
C ILE A 169 -5.18 -15.56 -11.25
N GLY A 170 -5.51 -15.65 -12.54
CA GLY A 170 -6.81 -16.06 -13.04
C GLY A 170 -6.87 -17.57 -13.28
N VAL A 171 -7.99 -18.20 -12.91
CA VAL A 171 -8.25 -19.63 -13.13
C VAL A 171 -9.32 -19.79 -14.20
N SER A 172 -8.96 -20.48 -15.28
CA SER A 172 -9.90 -20.92 -16.31
C SER A 172 -10.02 -22.45 -16.35
N GLY A 173 -10.94 -22.95 -17.17
CA GLY A 173 -11.10 -24.38 -17.42
C GLY A 173 -12.46 -24.92 -17.01
N THR A 174 -12.56 -26.26 -16.99
CA THR A 174 -13.80 -26.97 -16.68
C THR A 174 -13.47 -28.30 -16.02
N GLY A 175 -14.36 -28.77 -15.15
CA GLY A 175 -14.25 -30.09 -14.55
C GLY A 175 -15.04 -30.17 -13.26
N SER A 176 -15.63 -31.34 -13.00
CA SER A 176 -16.19 -31.65 -11.69
C SER A 176 -16.01 -33.14 -11.43
N VAL A 177 -15.32 -33.47 -10.34
CA VAL A 177 -14.93 -34.84 -10.02
C VAL A 177 -15.28 -35.13 -8.56
N ALA A 178 -16.06 -36.19 -8.35
CA ALA A 178 -16.33 -36.74 -7.04
C ALA A 178 -15.40 -37.96 -6.79
N GLY A 179 -14.94 -38.14 -5.55
CA GLY A 179 -14.02 -39.22 -5.23
C GLY A 179 -12.55 -38.85 -5.50
N SER A 180 -11.82 -39.68 -6.26
CA SER A 180 -10.38 -39.43 -6.48
C SER A 180 -10.20 -38.42 -7.60
N ALA A 181 -9.61 -37.26 -7.32
CA ALA A 181 -9.38 -36.21 -8.31
C ALA A 181 -7.87 -35.91 -8.48
N SER A 182 -7.48 -35.58 -9.70
CA SER A 182 -6.21 -34.95 -10.05
C SER A 182 -6.47 -33.63 -10.76
N ALA A 183 -5.60 -32.64 -10.56
CA ALA A 183 -5.64 -31.36 -11.26
C ALA A 183 -4.40 -31.20 -12.13
N ASP A 184 -4.61 -31.05 -13.43
CA ASP A 184 -3.58 -30.63 -14.37
C ASP A 184 -3.70 -29.14 -14.62
N ILE A 185 -2.60 -28.43 -14.41
CA ILE A 185 -2.50 -26.97 -14.46
C ILE A 185 -1.54 -26.63 -15.59
N ALA A 186 -1.95 -25.78 -16.51
CA ALA A 186 -1.11 -25.32 -17.60
C ALA A 186 -1.19 -23.80 -17.75
N VAL A 187 -0.12 -23.21 -18.28
CA VAL A 187 -0.12 -21.80 -18.70
C VAL A 187 -1.21 -21.63 -19.76
N GLU A 188 -2.15 -20.71 -19.53
CA GLU A 188 -3.14 -20.36 -20.55
C GLU A 188 -2.53 -19.39 -21.57
N ASN A 189 -1.90 -18.33 -21.06
CA ASN A 189 -1.18 -17.33 -21.83
C ASN A 189 0.10 -16.95 -21.08
N GLU A 190 1.11 -16.45 -21.80
CA GLU A 190 2.31 -15.88 -21.17
C GLU A 190 1.93 -14.77 -20.17
N SER A 191 2.64 -14.72 -19.05
CA SER A 191 2.46 -13.67 -18.04
C SER A 191 2.54 -12.29 -18.68
N ARG A 192 1.56 -11.44 -18.37
CA ARG A 192 1.41 -10.10 -18.98
C ARG A 192 1.58 -9.02 -17.92
N THR A 193 2.50 -8.08 -18.16
CA THR A 193 2.54 -6.83 -17.39
C THR A 193 1.33 -5.99 -17.74
N VAL A 194 0.49 -5.71 -16.74
CA VAL A 194 -0.68 -4.84 -16.87
C VAL A 194 -0.29 -3.40 -16.54
N TYR A 195 0.55 -3.21 -15.52
CA TYR A 195 1.07 -1.91 -15.12
C TYR A 195 2.46 -2.06 -14.46
N PRO A 196 3.42 -1.15 -14.70
CA PRO A 196 3.37 -0.05 -15.68
C PRO A 196 3.27 -0.59 -17.11
N ASP A 197 2.50 0.09 -17.95
CA ASP A 197 2.42 -0.20 -19.39
C ASP A 197 3.31 0.79 -20.18
N ASN A 198 3.37 0.65 -21.50
CA ASN A 198 4.13 1.58 -22.35
C ASN A 198 3.34 2.87 -22.69
N SER A 199 2.35 3.26 -21.88
CA SER A 199 1.62 4.51 -22.05
C SER A 199 2.27 5.66 -21.28
N SER A 200 1.71 6.87 -21.39
CA SER A 200 2.12 8.03 -20.58
C SER A 200 1.70 7.93 -19.11
N TYR A 201 0.91 6.90 -18.75
CA TYR A 201 0.54 6.62 -17.38
C TYR A 201 1.59 5.71 -16.74
N THR A 202 2.60 6.33 -16.15
CA THR A 202 3.81 5.65 -15.66
C THR A 202 3.92 5.68 -14.15
N ASN A 203 4.80 4.82 -13.62
CA ASN A 203 5.29 5.00 -12.26
C ASN A 203 6.24 6.21 -12.18
N PRO A 204 6.36 6.87 -11.02
CA PRO A 204 5.54 6.70 -9.81
C PRO A 204 4.05 7.03 -10.03
N VAL A 205 3.14 6.35 -9.33
CA VAL A 205 1.72 6.75 -9.33
C VAL A 205 1.55 8.07 -8.57
N GLN A 206 1.04 9.08 -9.25
CA GLN A 206 0.80 10.42 -8.71
C GLN A 206 -0.71 10.70 -8.61
N ASN A 207 -1.10 11.55 -7.66
CA ASN A 207 -2.47 12.02 -7.39
C ASN A 207 -3.50 10.92 -7.06
N GLY A 208 -4.59 11.25 -6.36
CA GLY A 208 -5.67 10.29 -6.11
C GLY A 208 -5.29 9.05 -5.27
N THR A 209 -6.04 7.95 -5.46
CA THR A 209 -5.99 6.74 -4.62
C THR A 209 -6.01 5.47 -5.47
N ILE A 210 -5.12 4.50 -5.18
CA ILE A 210 -5.20 3.17 -5.74
C ILE A 210 -6.19 2.34 -4.90
N GLN A 211 -7.25 1.90 -5.56
CA GLN A 211 -8.29 1.06 -4.98
C GLN A 211 -8.20 -0.35 -5.59
N VAL A 212 -8.12 -1.37 -4.74
CA VAL A 212 -8.23 -2.77 -5.15
C VAL A 212 -9.48 -3.37 -4.52
N ALA A 213 -10.43 -3.78 -5.36
CA ALA A 213 -11.69 -4.37 -4.95
C ALA A 213 -11.75 -5.85 -5.37
N VAL A 214 -12.00 -6.74 -4.41
CA VAL A 214 -12.21 -8.17 -4.63
C VAL A 214 -13.63 -8.54 -4.26
N GLN A 215 -14.45 -8.83 -5.27
CA GLN A 215 -15.76 -9.43 -5.12
C GLN A 215 -15.59 -10.96 -5.05
N SER A 216 -16.03 -11.59 -3.96
CA SER A 216 -15.86 -13.03 -3.75
C SER A 216 -16.71 -13.53 -2.57
N GLU A 217 -17.15 -14.79 -2.58
CA GLU A 217 -17.74 -15.46 -1.40
C GLU A 217 -16.81 -15.38 -0.18
N PHE A 218 -15.49 -15.32 -0.41
CA PHE A 218 -14.45 -15.25 0.61
C PHE A 218 -14.06 -13.82 1.01
N TYR A 219 -14.86 -12.80 0.67
CA TYR A 219 -14.47 -11.39 0.86
C TYR A 219 -14.08 -11.04 2.31
N ARG A 220 -14.66 -11.66 3.33
CA ARG A 220 -14.26 -11.39 4.73
C ARG A 220 -12.82 -11.85 4.99
N ALA A 221 -12.39 -12.96 4.38
CA ALA A 221 -11.02 -13.43 4.50
C ALA A 221 -10.06 -12.57 3.68
N TRP A 222 -10.47 -12.10 2.50
CA TRP A 222 -9.73 -11.10 1.72
C TRP A 222 -9.53 -9.80 2.51
N ALA A 223 -10.58 -9.28 3.17
CA ALA A 223 -10.48 -8.09 4.01
C ALA A 223 -9.46 -8.28 5.14
N ASN A 224 -9.57 -9.38 5.89
CA ASN A 224 -8.60 -9.71 6.95
C ASN A 224 -7.16 -9.83 6.40
N TYR A 225 -7.00 -10.38 5.19
CA TYR A 225 -5.69 -10.44 4.53
C TYR A 225 -5.15 -9.04 4.25
N PHE A 226 -5.94 -8.15 3.64
CA PHE A 226 -5.54 -6.77 3.36
C PHE A 226 -5.18 -6.00 4.64
N GLU A 227 -5.97 -6.14 5.71
CA GLU A 227 -5.70 -5.52 7.02
C GLU A 227 -4.37 -6.00 7.63
N SER A 228 -4.00 -7.26 7.38
CA SER A 228 -2.77 -7.85 7.96
C SER A 228 -1.51 -7.66 7.10
N ARG A 229 -1.65 -7.23 5.85
CA ARG A 229 -0.56 -7.22 4.85
C ARG A 229 -0.31 -5.88 4.19
N THR A 230 -1.21 -4.93 4.40
CA THR A 230 -1.09 -3.57 3.87
C THR A 230 -1.32 -2.59 5.00
N ASP A 231 -0.73 -1.40 4.87
CA ASP A 231 -1.05 -0.29 5.75
C ASP A 231 -2.27 0.49 5.25
N GLY A 232 -2.98 0.01 4.23
CA GLY A 232 -4.11 0.69 3.59
C GLY A 232 -5.40 0.71 4.43
N THR A 233 -6.35 1.55 4.02
CA THR A 233 -7.71 1.52 4.58
C THR A 233 -8.49 0.40 3.95
N VAL A 234 -9.07 -0.50 4.77
CA VAL A 234 -9.85 -1.64 4.32
C VAL A 234 -11.33 -1.45 4.64
N SER A 235 -12.19 -1.71 3.64
CA SER A 235 -13.64 -1.64 3.74
C SER A 235 -14.29 -2.92 3.23
N THR A 236 -15.45 -3.29 3.78
CA THR A 236 -16.25 -4.42 3.30
C THR A 236 -17.67 -4.03 2.93
N TYR A 237 -18.15 -4.53 1.81
CA TYR A 237 -19.48 -4.30 1.28
C TYR A 237 -20.24 -5.63 1.24
N HIS A 238 -20.95 -5.93 2.33
CA HIS A 238 -21.61 -7.23 2.53
C HIS A 238 -22.68 -7.54 1.48
N GLU A 239 -23.43 -6.54 1.00
CA GLU A 239 -24.49 -6.75 0.01
C GLU A 239 -23.96 -7.18 -1.37
N ASN A 240 -22.70 -6.84 -1.68
CA ASN A 240 -22.04 -7.17 -2.93
C ASN A 240 -20.89 -8.17 -2.75
N GLU A 241 -20.75 -8.73 -1.53
CA GLU A 241 -19.67 -9.65 -1.16
C GLU A 241 -18.29 -9.16 -1.61
N THR A 242 -17.97 -7.89 -1.31
CA THR A 242 -16.75 -7.24 -1.80
C THR A 242 -15.88 -6.76 -0.65
N ALA A 243 -14.58 -7.03 -0.71
CA ALA A 243 -13.56 -6.41 0.12
C ALA A 243 -12.78 -5.40 -0.73
N VAL A 244 -12.53 -4.23 -0.17
CA VAL A 244 -11.81 -3.14 -0.84
C VAL A 244 -10.68 -2.70 0.07
N PHE A 245 -9.48 -2.53 -0.48
CA PHE A 245 -8.42 -1.78 0.19
C PHE A 245 -7.97 -0.60 -0.66
N GLU A 246 -7.58 0.47 0.02
CA GLU A 246 -7.19 1.73 -0.58
C GLU A 246 -5.82 2.17 -0.09
N LEU A 247 -4.97 2.57 -1.03
CA LEU A 247 -3.67 3.20 -0.78
C LEU A 247 -3.67 4.56 -1.46
N VAL A 248 -3.45 5.63 -0.69
CA VAL A 248 -3.43 6.99 -1.22
C VAL A 248 -2.13 7.20 -1.98
N SER A 249 -2.17 7.81 -3.17
CA SER A 249 -0.92 8.13 -3.87
C SER A 249 -0.11 9.15 -3.06
N THR A 250 1.20 9.13 -3.23
CA THR A 250 2.09 9.99 -2.45
C THR A 250 2.27 11.42 -2.99
N GLY A 251 1.43 11.86 -3.93
CA GLY A 251 1.62 13.13 -4.66
C GLY A 251 2.90 13.13 -5.49
N THR A 252 3.45 14.31 -5.77
CA THR A 252 4.66 14.54 -6.59
C THR A 252 5.89 13.83 -6.01
N TYR A 253 6.62 13.07 -6.83
CA TYR A 253 7.85 12.37 -6.43
C TYR A 253 8.78 12.15 -7.64
N GLY A 254 10.06 12.43 -7.44
CA GLY A 254 11.04 12.47 -8.52
C GLY A 254 10.89 13.75 -9.32
N ASP A 255 11.12 13.65 -10.63
CA ASP A 255 10.99 14.77 -11.57
C ASP A 255 9.53 15.27 -11.64
N PHE A 256 9.37 16.58 -11.76
CA PHE A 256 8.10 17.25 -11.99
C PHE A 256 8.26 18.43 -12.95
N ASP A 257 7.24 18.64 -13.79
CA ASP A 257 7.12 19.85 -14.60
C ASP A 257 6.70 21.01 -13.71
N MET A 258 7.17 22.22 -13.99
CA MET A 258 6.80 23.39 -13.18
C MET A 258 5.28 23.63 -13.28
N PRO A 259 4.57 23.75 -12.14
CA PRO A 259 3.16 24.13 -12.17
C PRO A 259 2.98 25.52 -12.79
N MET A 260 1.77 25.80 -13.28
CA MET A 260 1.38 27.15 -13.65
C MET A 260 1.32 28.07 -12.43
N ASP A 261 1.30 29.37 -12.65
CA ASP A 261 1.10 30.37 -11.59
C ASP A 261 -0.11 30.03 -10.70
N GLU A 262 0.09 30.11 -9.39
CA GLU A 262 -0.84 29.74 -8.32
C GLU A 262 -1.24 28.24 -8.26
N GLU A 263 -0.61 27.36 -9.02
CA GLU A 263 -0.82 25.91 -8.95
C GLU A 263 0.26 25.20 -8.09
N PRO A 264 -0.10 24.14 -7.34
CA PRO A 264 0.84 23.45 -6.46
C PRO A 264 1.50 22.20 -7.06
N ILE A 265 2.70 21.88 -6.55
CA ILE A 265 3.10 20.48 -6.42
C ILE A 265 2.56 19.92 -5.11
N GLU A 266 1.90 18.77 -5.20
CA GLU A 266 1.31 18.12 -4.03
C GLU A 266 2.34 17.22 -3.34
N LEU A 267 2.80 17.59 -2.15
CA LEU A 267 3.55 16.68 -1.30
C LEU A 267 2.58 15.98 -0.34
N ARG A 268 2.55 14.66 -0.38
CA ARG A 268 1.71 13.84 0.50
C ARG A 268 2.57 12.87 1.29
N ALA A 269 2.01 12.41 2.40
CA ALA A 269 2.61 11.38 3.25
C ALA A 269 3.97 11.74 3.86
N LEU A 270 4.25 13.04 4.05
CA LEU A 270 5.51 13.48 4.61
C LEU A 270 5.75 12.80 5.96
N GLY A 271 6.93 12.21 6.11
CA GLY A 271 7.39 11.64 7.37
C GLY A 271 7.43 12.70 8.48
N GLY A 272 7.44 12.24 9.73
CA GLY A 272 7.70 13.16 10.85
C GLY A 272 9.13 13.70 10.78
N GLY A 273 9.32 14.92 11.28
CA GLY A 273 10.64 15.55 11.35
C GLY A 273 10.97 16.36 10.11
N HIS A 274 12.05 15.97 9.45
CA HIS A 274 12.60 16.61 8.25
C HIS A 274 12.32 15.73 7.02
N PRO A 275 11.15 15.87 6.39
CA PRO A 275 10.68 14.91 5.39
C PRO A 275 11.28 15.11 4.00
N LEU A 276 12.01 16.19 3.70
CA LEU A 276 12.61 16.40 2.38
C LEU A 276 13.99 15.76 2.32
N SER A 277 14.16 14.73 1.48
CA SER A 277 15.49 14.20 1.14
C SER A 277 16.16 15.04 0.06
N GLU A 278 15.38 15.48 -0.93
CA GLU A 278 15.85 16.34 -2.01
C GLU A 278 14.69 17.23 -2.48
N LEU A 279 14.97 18.52 -2.71
CA LEU A 279 14.11 19.44 -3.43
C LEU A 279 15.01 20.38 -4.22
N THR A 280 15.03 20.17 -5.53
CA THR A 280 15.77 21.01 -6.47
C THR A 280 14.80 21.53 -7.52
N ILE A 281 14.88 22.82 -7.83
CA ILE A 281 14.11 23.44 -8.91
C ILE A 281 15.06 23.98 -9.96
N THR A 282 14.65 23.91 -11.22
CA THR A 282 15.34 24.52 -12.36
C THR A 282 14.36 25.43 -13.09
N ILE A 283 14.71 26.70 -13.19
CA ILE A 283 13.86 27.74 -13.75
C ILE A 283 14.50 28.28 -15.03
N ALA A 284 13.68 28.43 -16.07
CA ALA A 284 14.02 29.10 -17.31
C ALA A 284 13.38 30.50 -17.37
N PRO A 285 14.04 31.49 -18.01
CA PRO A 285 13.42 32.78 -18.27
C PRO A 285 12.21 32.63 -19.21
N ASP A 286 11.26 33.58 -19.17
CA ASP A 286 10.05 33.64 -20.02
C ASP A 286 10.31 33.25 -21.49
N GLN A 287 11.38 33.81 -22.07
CA GLN A 287 11.92 33.37 -23.35
C GLN A 287 12.94 32.26 -23.10
N PRO A 288 12.62 30.98 -23.33
CA PRO A 288 13.43 29.85 -22.87
C PRO A 288 14.80 29.75 -23.57
N ASP A 289 14.94 30.39 -24.74
CA ASP A 289 16.17 30.51 -25.53
C ASP A 289 17.03 31.75 -25.14
N SER A 290 16.62 32.50 -24.11
CA SER A 290 17.34 33.69 -23.64
C SER A 290 18.55 33.33 -22.78
N GLN A 291 19.62 34.12 -22.87
CA GLN A 291 20.79 34.08 -21.96
C GLN A 291 20.60 34.95 -20.72
N VAL A 292 19.41 35.51 -20.53
CA VAL A 292 19.15 36.53 -19.53
C VAL A 292 17.73 36.42 -19.00
N PHE A 293 17.59 36.55 -17.69
CA PHE A 293 16.34 36.85 -17.01
C PHE A 293 16.07 38.36 -17.02
N THR A 294 14.88 38.76 -17.46
CA THR A 294 14.44 40.16 -17.48
C THR A 294 13.50 40.45 -16.32
N GLY A 295 14.05 40.55 -15.11
CA GLY A 295 13.26 40.75 -13.89
C GLY A 295 12.79 39.43 -13.28
N PHE A 296 13.74 38.59 -12.85
CA PHE A 296 13.38 37.33 -12.18
C PHE A 296 12.89 37.59 -10.76
N ASP A 297 11.67 37.12 -10.47
CA ASP A 297 10.96 37.26 -9.21
C ASP A 297 10.00 36.06 -9.11
N TRP A 298 10.29 35.09 -8.25
CA TRP A 298 9.55 33.82 -8.20
C TRP A 298 9.48 33.30 -6.77
N SER A 299 8.33 32.74 -6.39
CA SER A 299 8.12 32.14 -5.07
C SER A 299 7.55 30.74 -5.14
N MET A 300 7.92 29.93 -4.15
CA MET A 300 7.23 28.71 -3.77
C MET A 300 6.75 28.84 -2.33
N TYR A 301 5.47 28.60 -2.09
CA TYR A 301 4.84 28.88 -0.80
C TYR A 301 3.84 27.82 -0.40
N ALA A 302 3.50 27.79 0.89
CA ALA A 302 2.50 26.90 1.45
C ALA A 302 1.83 27.51 2.67
N GLU A 303 0.58 27.11 2.90
CA GLU A 303 -0.19 27.47 4.09
C GLU A 303 -0.79 26.23 4.75
N SER A 304 -0.73 26.17 6.09
CA SER A 304 -1.42 25.15 6.88
C SER A 304 -2.00 25.79 8.15
N GLY A 305 -3.30 26.07 8.13
CA GLY A 305 -3.97 26.75 9.23
C GLY A 305 -3.47 28.19 9.41
N ASN A 306 -2.74 28.47 10.49
CA ASN A 306 -2.12 29.78 10.71
C ASN A 306 -0.64 29.81 10.30
N GLN A 307 -0.09 28.68 9.85
CA GLN A 307 1.29 28.58 9.44
C GLN A 307 1.42 28.96 7.97
N GLN A 308 2.35 29.85 7.67
CA GLN A 308 2.66 30.30 6.32
C GLN A 308 4.15 30.17 6.08
N PHE A 309 4.52 29.73 4.89
CA PHE A 309 5.89 29.47 4.48
C PHE A 309 6.09 29.94 3.06
N GLU A 310 7.19 30.63 2.78
CA GLU A 310 7.55 31.08 1.44
C GLU A 310 9.06 30.99 1.25
N ILE A 311 9.48 30.42 0.12
CA ILE A 311 10.82 30.58 -0.43
C ILE A 311 10.66 31.50 -1.63
N HIS A 312 11.29 32.66 -1.56
CA HIS A 312 11.33 33.66 -2.63
C HIS A 312 12.73 33.71 -3.23
N LEU A 313 12.80 33.69 -4.56
CA LEU A 313 14.02 33.81 -5.34
C LEU A 313 13.89 35.01 -6.27
N ALA A 314 14.86 35.91 -6.26
CA ALA A 314 14.78 37.11 -7.07
C ALA A 314 16.13 37.66 -7.49
N THR A 315 16.08 38.54 -8.48
CA THR A 315 17.23 39.31 -8.97
C THR A 315 16.95 40.79 -8.89
N ASN A 316 17.99 41.59 -8.71
CA ASN A 316 17.88 43.04 -8.76
C ASN A 316 17.88 43.53 -10.22
N GLY A 317 16.78 43.26 -10.92
CA GLY A 317 16.57 43.65 -12.32
C GLY A 317 16.96 42.55 -13.31
N GLN A 318 17.82 42.89 -14.27
CA GLN A 318 18.26 41.95 -15.30
C GLN A 318 19.41 41.07 -14.77
N ALA A 319 19.31 39.75 -14.94
CA ALA A 319 20.35 38.80 -14.54
C ALA A 319 20.82 37.94 -15.72
N SER A 320 22.11 38.04 -16.02
CA SER A 320 22.81 37.28 -17.07
C SER A 320 23.56 36.09 -16.46
N CYS A 321 24.24 35.32 -17.31
CA CYS A 321 25.16 34.26 -16.87
C CYS A 321 26.13 34.75 -15.79
N ASP A 322 26.34 33.93 -14.77
CA ASP A 322 27.19 34.20 -13.60
C ASP A 322 26.66 35.31 -12.67
N ASP A 323 25.51 35.93 -12.92
CA ASP A 323 24.90 36.86 -11.97
C ASP A 323 24.25 36.11 -10.81
N ASP A 324 24.37 36.70 -9.62
CA ASP A 324 23.86 36.15 -8.38
C ASP A 324 22.33 36.35 -8.25
N VAL A 325 21.68 35.38 -7.61
CA VAL A 325 20.24 35.35 -7.32
C VAL A 325 20.06 35.26 -5.82
N SER A 326 19.27 36.18 -5.27
CA SER A 326 18.97 36.19 -3.83
C SER A 326 17.94 35.12 -3.50
N ALA A 327 18.00 34.62 -2.26
CA ALA A 327 17.00 33.74 -1.70
C ALA A 327 16.54 34.26 -0.35
N THR A 328 15.23 34.18 -0.13
CA THR A 328 14.59 34.51 1.14
C THR A 328 13.70 33.36 1.56
N VAL A 329 13.81 32.92 2.82
CA VAL A 329 12.87 31.97 3.43
C VAL A 329 12.11 32.67 4.54
N PHE A 330 10.81 32.75 4.40
CA PHE A 330 9.89 33.31 5.38
C PHE A 330 9.05 32.20 6.00
N TYR A 331 8.82 32.30 7.30
CA TYR A 331 7.88 31.46 8.02
C TYR A 331 7.16 32.25 9.11
N THR A 332 5.87 31.99 9.30
CA THR A 332 5.13 32.42 10.49
C THR A 332 4.19 31.34 10.97
N ASN A 333 3.91 31.32 12.28
CA ASN A 333 2.84 30.53 12.89
C ASN A 333 1.58 31.36 13.19
N GLY A 334 1.51 32.58 12.65
CA GLY A 334 0.45 33.57 12.88
C GLY A 334 0.65 34.46 14.11
N SER A 335 1.65 34.18 14.94
CA SER A 335 2.00 34.99 16.12
C SER A 335 3.43 35.49 16.12
N GLU A 336 4.34 34.69 15.60
CA GLU A 336 5.77 34.99 15.47
C GLU A 336 6.16 34.77 14.02
N TYR A 337 7.03 35.62 13.49
CA TYR A 337 7.62 35.44 12.17
C TYR A 337 9.13 35.20 12.30
N GLN A 338 9.65 34.40 11.37
CA GLN A 338 11.04 34.00 11.25
C GLN A 338 11.48 34.25 9.81
N GLY A 339 12.71 34.72 9.62
CA GLY A 339 13.22 35.15 8.32
C GLY A 339 14.67 34.75 8.11
N TRP A 340 14.96 34.24 6.92
CA TRP A 340 16.30 33.87 6.49
C TRP A 340 16.58 34.46 5.12
N HIS A 341 17.76 35.03 4.93
CA HIS A 341 18.09 35.69 3.66
C HIS A 341 19.57 35.53 3.30
N ASP A 342 19.83 35.43 2.00
CA ASP A 342 21.15 35.57 1.39
C ASP A 342 20.98 36.27 0.02
N GLU A 343 21.76 37.34 -0.20
CA GLU A 343 21.69 38.13 -1.45
C GLU A 343 22.32 37.38 -2.64
N ASP A 344 23.23 36.44 -2.36
CA ASP A 344 24.05 35.72 -3.35
C ASP A 344 23.87 34.19 -3.22
N ALA A 345 22.63 33.75 -2.96
CA ALA A 345 22.29 32.37 -2.60
C ALA A 345 22.55 31.37 -3.73
N PHE A 346 22.22 31.76 -4.96
CA PHE A 346 22.34 30.95 -6.17
C PHE A 346 22.89 31.79 -7.32
N GLN A 347 23.18 31.15 -8.45
CA GLN A 347 23.77 31.80 -9.61
C GLN A 347 23.07 31.35 -10.89
N VAL A 348 22.92 32.27 -11.85
CA VAL A 348 22.43 31.93 -13.18
C VAL A 348 23.52 31.20 -13.96
N GLU A 349 23.22 29.99 -14.43
CA GLU A 349 24.11 29.19 -15.26
C GLU A 349 23.67 29.24 -16.72
N CYS A 350 24.64 29.27 -17.65
CA CYS A 350 24.36 29.28 -19.08
C CYS A 350 25.01 28.09 -19.77
N SER A 351 24.20 27.33 -20.50
CA SER A 351 24.62 26.14 -21.24
C SER A 351 23.74 25.94 -22.47
N ASP A 352 24.24 25.23 -23.47
CA ASP A 352 23.47 24.79 -24.64
C ASP A 352 22.54 23.63 -24.24
N VAL A 353 21.31 23.96 -23.84
CA VAL A 353 20.29 23.02 -23.33
C VAL A 353 19.56 22.35 -24.50
N ASN A 354 19.36 23.05 -25.61
CA ASN A 354 18.56 22.58 -26.75
C ASN A 354 19.40 21.94 -27.88
N GLY A 355 20.72 22.08 -27.84
CA GLY A 355 21.68 21.53 -28.82
C GLY A 355 21.83 22.36 -30.09
N ASP A 356 21.51 23.65 -30.07
CA ASP A 356 21.55 24.54 -31.23
C ASP A 356 22.84 25.37 -31.37
N GLU A 357 23.82 25.14 -30.48
CA GLU A 357 25.09 25.87 -30.36
C GLU A 357 24.99 27.30 -29.78
N GLU A 358 23.81 27.74 -29.34
CA GLU A 358 23.62 28.91 -28.50
C GLU A 358 23.47 28.48 -27.02
N ASN A 359 23.78 29.37 -26.08
CA ASN A 359 23.60 29.07 -24.65
C ASN A 359 22.27 29.65 -24.19
N GLU A 360 21.61 28.99 -23.27
CA GLU A 360 20.43 29.50 -22.56
C GLU A 360 20.70 29.63 -21.06
N ALA A 361 20.11 30.65 -20.45
CA ALA A 361 20.17 30.84 -19.01
C ALA A 361 19.22 29.89 -18.27
N ARG A 362 19.70 29.31 -17.19
CA ARG A 362 18.93 28.51 -16.23
C ARG A 362 19.35 28.88 -14.81
N LEU A 363 18.38 28.90 -13.91
CA LEU A 363 18.64 28.96 -12.48
C LEU A 363 18.32 27.60 -11.87
N THR A 364 19.31 26.92 -11.30
CA THR A 364 19.09 25.69 -10.52
C THR A 364 19.28 25.97 -9.05
N ALA A 365 18.21 25.88 -8.27
CA ALA A 365 18.23 26.08 -6.82
C ALA A 365 17.99 24.75 -6.09
N ASN A 366 19.01 24.27 -5.37
CA ASN A 366 18.87 23.12 -4.47
C ASN A 366 18.42 23.61 -3.09
N LEU A 367 17.10 23.56 -2.86
CA LEU A 367 16.44 24.05 -1.66
C LEU A 367 16.61 23.12 -0.45
N THR A 368 17.14 21.92 -0.66
CA THR A 368 17.65 20.98 0.36
C THR A 368 19.17 21.02 0.49
N GLY A 369 19.83 21.97 -0.17
CA GLY A 369 21.28 22.03 -0.31
C GLY A 369 22.00 22.70 0.85
N THR A 370 23.29 22.97 0.63
CA THR A 370 24.18 23.54 1.65
C THR A 370 24.37 25.05 1.54
N THR A 371 23.63 25.74 0.65
CA THR A 371 23.63 27.21 0.56
C THR A 371 23.40 27.79 1.94
N ARG A 372 24.24 28.72 2.37
CA ARG A 372 24.12 29.32 3.70
C ARG A 372 23.05 30.39 3.65
N MET A 373 22.23 30.45 4.68
CA MET A 373 21.22 31.49 4.87
C MET A 373 21.49 32.17 6.21
N THR A 374 21.29 33.49 6.27
CA THR A 374 21.47 34.28 7.48
C THR A 374 20.13 34.57 8.14
N TYR A 375 20.02 34.34 9.45
CA TYR A 375 18.83 34.68 10.22
C TYR A 375 18.73 36.20 10.37
N THR A 376 17.68 36.80 9.79
CA THR A 376 17.56 38.26 9.71
C THR A 376 16.12 38.72 9.50
N THR A 377 15.91 40.03 9.66
CA THR A 377 14.66 40.67 9.28
C THR A 377 14.51 40.68 7.76
N VAL A 378 13.37 40.17 7.28
CA VAL A 378 12.98 40.15 5.87
C VAL A 378 12.09 41.36 5.56
N LYS A 379 12.22 41.93 4.37
CA LYS A 379 11.41 43.06 3.89
C LYS A 379 10.27 42.56 2.99
N ASN A 380 9.15 43.29 2.92
CA ASN A 380 8.03 42.88 2.04
C ASN A 380 8.38 42.85 0.55
N ASN A 381 9.45 43.53 0.10
CA ASN A 381 9.92 43.45 -1.28
C ASN A 381 10.91 42.30 -1.52
N GLU A 382 11.17 41.47 -0.51
CA GLU A 382 11.93 40.21 -0.55
C GLU A 382 10.99 39.00 -0.42
N LEU A 383 9.69 39.23 -0.65
CA LEU A 383 8.60 38.26 -0.65
C LEU A 383 7.63 38.65 -1.77
N LEU A 384 6.88 37.67 -2.25
CA LEU A 384 5.91 37.83 -3.34
C LEU A 384 4.47 37.47 -2.90
N VAL A 385 4.34 36.63 -1.88
CA VAL A 385 3.05 36.07 -1.44
C VAL A 385 2.61 36.67 -0.12
N TYR A 386 3.49 36.68 0.89
CA TYR A 386 3.16 37.11 2.24
C TYR A 386 3.77 38.46 2.62
N ASP A 387 3.13 39.14 3.57
CA ASP A 387 3.59 40.42 4.12
C ASP A 387 4.16 40.23 5.54
N VAL A 388 5.21 40.98 5.88
CA VAL A 388 5.79 41.01 7.23
C VAL A 388 5.10 42.09 8.06
N ASP A 389 4.18 41.67 8.94
CA ASP A 389 3.40 42.57 9.81
C ASP A 389 3.91 42.68 11.26
N ASN A 390 4.81 41.79 11.68
CA ASN A 390 5.32 41.68 13.05
C ASN A 390 6.84 41.89 13.11
N ASP A 391 7.38 42.05 14.33
CA ASP A 391 8.84 42.04 14.55
C ASP A 391 9.39 40.61 14.47
N LEU A 392 10.66 40.48 14.06
CA LEU A 392 11.35 39.18 13.96
C LEU A 392 11.40 38.53 15.35
N ALA A 393 11.00 37.26 15.44
CA ALA A 393 11.18 36.50 16.66
C ALA A 393 12.69 36.29 16.90
N ASP A 394 13.24 36.76 18.02
CA ASP A 394 14.67 36.66 18.29
C ASP A 394 14.92 36.52 19.81
N PRO A 395 15.59 35.44 20.26
CA PRO A 395 16.04 34.29 19.48
C PRO A 395 14.89 33.34 19.12
N ILE A 396 15.14 32.43 18.17
CA ILE A 396 14.31 31.24 17.90
C ILE A 396 15.05 29.98 18.32
N THR A 397 14.32 28.91 18.61
CA THR A 397 14.89 27.58 18.88
C THR A 397 14.11 26.55 18.10
N PHE A 398 14.81 25.76 17.29
CA PHE A 398 14.22 24.62 16.59
C PHE A 398 14.28 23.40 17.50
N ASP A 399 13.12 23.00 18.04
CA ASP A 399 12.95 21.83 18.90
C ASP A 399 11.68 21.00 18.58
N GLU A 400 10.93 21.43 17.56
CA GLU A 400 9.65 20.84 17.17
C GLU A 400 9.78 19.42 16.63
N HIS A 401 10.97 19.05 16.11
CA HIS A 401 11.26 17.73 15.55
C HIS A 401 12.25 16.90 16.37
N ALA A 402 12.46 17.27 17.64
CA ALA A 402 13.48 16.71 18.53
C ALA A 402 13.49 15.18 18.67
N ASP A 403 12.34 14.52 18.46
CA ASP A 403 12.20 13.06 18.56
C ASP A 403 12.81 12.30 17.35
N THR A 404 13.00 12.99 16.22
CA THR A 404 13.39 12.37 14.95
C THR A 404 14.63 13.02 14.31
N VAL A 405 14.93 14.25 14.69
CA VAL A 405 16.04 15.04 14.15
C VAL A 405 17.08 15.29 15.24
N GLU A 406 18.26 14.68 15.10
CA GLU A 406 19.31 14.67 16.13
C GLU A 406 19.78 16.08 16.52
N TRP A 407 19.84 17.03 15.58
CA TRP A 407 20.31 18.38 15.86
C TRP A 407 19.22 19.29 16.47
N GLU A 408 17.98 18.84 16.53
CA GLU A 408 16.90 19.47 17.30
C GLU A 408 16.67 18.76 18.65
N SER A 409 17.34 17.64 18.91
CA SER A 409 17.28 16.94 20.19
C SER A 409 17.96 17.72 21.32
N ASP A 410 17.77 17.25 22.57
CA ASP A 410 18.47 17.77 23.76
C ASP A 410 18.31 19.28 24.05
N GLY A 411 17.15 19.84 23.71
CA GLY A 411 16.80 21.24 23.98
C GLY A 411 16.83 22.17 22.77
N GLY A 412 17.00 21.60 21.57
CA GLY A 412 16.90 22.32 20.31
C GLY A 412 18.17 23.05 19.90
N THR A 413 18.15 23.59 18.68
CA THR A 413 19.19 24.51 18.19
C THR A 413 18.64 25.92 18.17
N THR A 414 19.27 26.81 18.95
CA THR A 414 18.92 28.23 19.03
C THR A 414 19.65 29.04 17.98
N PHE A 415 18.94 29.96 17.32
CA PHE A 415 19.49 30.95 16.40
C PHE A 415 19.15 32.36 16.87
N GLU A 416 20.16 33.23 16.86
CA GLU A 416 20.05 34.68 17.06
C GLU A 416 20.24 35.40 15.70
N VAL A 417 19.85 36.66 15.61
CA VAL A 417 20.13 37.48 14.42
C VAL A 417 21.61 37.42 14.04
N ASP A 418 21.88 37.32 12.74
CA ASP A 418 23.20 37.11 12.10
C ASP A 418 23.76 35.68 12.21
N ASP A 419 23.10 34.76 12.93
CA ASP A 419 23.46 33.34 12.86
C ASP A 419 23.14 32.77 11.48
N THR A 420 23.81 31.67 11.13
CA THR A 420 23.74 31.08 9.79
C THR A 420 23.58 29.57 9.83
N THR A 421 22.70 29.06 8.98
CA THR A 421 22.49 27.62 8.76
C THR A 421 22.35 27.36 7.26
N THR A 422 22.06 26.12 6.87
CA THR A 422 21.85 25.79 5.45
C THR A 422 20.39 25.97 5.04
N ILE A 423 20.13 26.37 3.79
CA ILE A 423 18.77 26.42 3.24
C ILE A 423 18.06 25.08 3.40
N GLY A 424 18.79 23.96 3.25
CA GLY A 424 18.23 22.63 3.46
C GLY A 424 17.73 22.40 4.89
N ASN A 425 18.45 22.87 5.91
CA ASN A 425 17.96 22.77 7.29
C ASN A 425 16.68 23.60 7.50
N VAL A 426 16.64 24.82 6.96
CA VAL A 426 15.50 25.74 7.12
C VAL A 426 14.27 25.23 6.39
N THR A 427 14.39 24.95 5.10
CA THR A 427 13.30 24.47 4.24
C THR A 427 12.72 23.17 4.79
N ASN A 428 13.58 22.24 5.19
CA ASN A 428 13.14 20.94 5.69
C ASN A 428 12.45 21.02 7.05
N HIS A 429 12.95 21.88 7.94
CA HIS A 429 12.31 22.16 9.23
C HIS A 429 10.88 22.71 9.04
N TYR A 430 10.72 23.77 8.23
CA TYR A 430 9.41 24.41 8.05
C TYR A 430 8.42 23.56 7.25
N VAL A 431 8.86 22.87 6.19
CA VAL A 431 7.99 21.94 5.46
C VAL A 431 7.55 20.78 6.36
N GLY A 432 8.42 20.32 7.25
CA GLY A 432 8.08 19.35 8.31
C GLY A 432 6.97 19.82 9.25
N LEU A 433 6.91 21.12 9.56
CA LEU A 433 5.86 21.71 10.40
C LEU A 433 4.50 21.83 9.71
N LEU A 434 4.48 21.92 8.37
CA LEU A 434 3.27 22.05 7.57
C LEU A 434 2.61 20.69 7.25
N GLY A 435 3.36 19.60 7.37
CA GLY A 435 2.95 18.24 7.05
C GLY A 435 1.75 17.72 7.86
N PRO A 436 1.24 16.50 7.53
CA PRO A 436 1.85 15.50 6.66
C PRO A 436 1.52 15.67 5.16
N ASN A 437 0.66 16.62 4.80
CA ASN A 437 0.33 16.96 3.42
C ASN A 437 0.57 18.45 3.22
N VAL A 438 1.37 18.80 2.21
CA VAL A 438 1.76 20.18 1.92
C VAL A 438 1.54 20.42 0.43
N ASP A 439 0.84 21.48 0.11
CA ASP A 439 0.76 22.00 -1.25
C ASP A 439 1.79 23.11 -1.37
N LEU A 440 2.85 22.85 -2.14
CA LEU A 440 3.87 23.85 -2.46
C LEU A 440 3.43 24.56 -3.74
N THR A 441 2.71 25.65 -3.57
CA THR A 441 2.19 26.50 -4.65
C THR A 441 3.30 27.39 -5.19
N VAL A 442 3.34 27.56 -6.51
CA VAL A 442 4.29 28.47 -7.15
C VAL A 442 3.61 29.80 -7.48
N LYS A 443 4.38 30.89 -7.47
CA LYS A 443 3.93 32.20 -7.90
C LYS A 443 5.02 32.90 -8.69
N ASP A 444 4.67 33.44 -9.84
CA ASP A 444 5.57 34.29 -10.63
C ASP A 444 5.28 35.77 -10.35
N GLY A 445 6.34 36.56 -10.26
CA GLY A 445 6.26 38.00 -10.08
C GLY A 445 5.65 38.67 -11.30
N PRO A 446 4.97 39.82 -11.14
CA PRO A 446 4.43 40.53 -12.29
C PRO A 446 5.57 40.88 -13.24
N GLY A 447 5.44 40.50 -14.52
CA GLY A 447 6.29 41.02 -15.59
C GLY A 447 6.28 42.54 -15.61
N GLU A 448 7.23 43.19 -16.28
CA GLU A 448 7.21 44.66 -16.43
C GLU A 448 5.91 45.14 -17.14
N GLY A 449 4.82 45.36 -16.37
CA GLY A 449 3.50 45.72 -16.89
C GLY A 449 2.39 45.43 -15.88
N SER A 450 1.72 46.47 -15.38
CA SER A 450 0.67 46.40 -14.36
C SER A 450 -0.70 45.87 -14.86
N ASP A 451 -0.71 44.93 -15.79
CA ASP A 451 -1.94 44.25 -16.25
C ASP A 451 -1.95 42.82 -15.70
N GLU A 452 -3.10 42.38 -15.18
CA GLU A 452 -3.41 41.00 -14.73
C GLU A 452 -3.29 39.94 -15.86
N SER A 453 -2.69 40.31 -17.00
CA SER A 453 -2.43 39.47 -18.16
C SER A 453 -0.98 39.56 -18.63
N SER A 454 -0.07 40.09 -17.81
CA SER A 454 1.37 40.04 -18.10
C SER A 454 1.82 38.59 -17.95
N GLU A 455 2.30 38.02 -19.05
CA GLU A 455 3.03 36.74 -19.07
C GLU A 455 4.13 36.86 -18.00
N GLY A 456 4.25 35.84 -17.14
CA GLY A 456 5.23 35.80 -16.06
C GLY A 456 6.67 35.98 -16.56
N ASN A 457 7.63 36.17 -15.66
CA ASN A 457 9.04 36.29 -16.05
C ASN A 457 9.73 34.92 -16.22
N VAL A 458 8.99 33.84 -15.98
CA VAL A 458 9.44 32.44 -16.06
C VAL A 458 8.69 31.70 -17.17
N ASN A 459 9.37 30.74 -17.80
CA ASN A 459 8.74 29.80 -18.71
C ASN A 459 8.49 28.46 -18.02
N GLU A 460 7.23 28.12 -17.72
CA GLU A 460 6.88 26.92 -16.97
C GLU A 460 7.15 25.64 -17.77
N ASP A 461 6.88 25.65 -19.08
CA ASP A 461 7.11 24.51 -19.98
C ASP A 461 8.60 24.13 -20.10
N ALA A 462 9.51 25.10 -19.91
CA ALA A 462 10.96 24.91 -19.90
C ALA A 462 11.56 24.82 -18.48
N SER A 463 10.71 24.88 -17.45
CA SER A 463 11.08 24.79 -16.05
C SER A 463 10.60 23.48 -15.43
N GLY A 464 11.17 23.11 -14.30
CA GLY A 464 10.75 21.92 -13.58
C GLY A 464 11.54 21.74 -12.29
N GLY A 465 11.44 20.56 -11.71
CA GLY A 465 12.21 20.24 -10.52
C GLY A 465 12.26 18.76 -10.23
N TYR A 466 12.88 18.45 -9.11
CA TYR A 466 13.06 17.10 -8.59
C TYR A 466 12.81 17.11 -7.10
N VAL A 467 11.95 16.21 -6.62
CA VAL A 467 11.62 16.10 -5.19
C VAL A 467 11.64 14.65 -4.71
N ILE A 468 12.42 14.39 -3.66
CA ILE A 468 12.35 13.14 -2.89
C ILE A 468 11.96 13.48 -1.48
N THR A 469 10.95 12.79 -0.96
CA THR A 469 10.55 12.92 0.44
C THR A 469 10.65 11.58 1.17
N ASP A 470 11.06 11.65 2.43
CA ASP A 470 10.86 10.60 3.41
C ASP A 470 9.36 10.55 3.73
N ARG A 471 8.79 9.36 3.58
CA ARG A 471 7.34 9.16 3.65
C ARG A 471 6.97 8.04 4.60
N SER A 472 5.78 8.13 5.17
CA SER A 472 5.23 7.10 6.04
C SER A 472 3.71 6.97 5.89
N GLY A 473 3.17 5.75 6.07
CA GLY A 473 1.73 5.51 6.18
C GLY A 473 1.09 4.68 5.05
N GLN A 474 -0.20 4.92 4.83
CA GLN A 474 -1.13 4.14 3.99
C GLN A 474 -1.02 4.46 2.49
N TYR A 475 0.19 4.60 1.97
CA TYR A 475 0.42 5.27 0.69
C TYR A 475 1.09 4.40 -0.38
N VAL A 476 0.91 4.74 -1.65
CA VAL A 476 1.55 4.05 -2.78
C VAL A 476 2.27 5.04 -3.67
N THR A 477 3.53 4.74 -3.95
CA THR A 477 4.39 5.47 -4.89
C THR A 477 4.61 4.63 -6.13
N TYR A 478 4.82 3.32 -5.98
CA TYR A 478 5.04 2.41 -7.10
C TYR A 478 3.97 1.33 -7.13
N LEU A 479 3.41 1.09 -8.30
CA LEU A 479 2.45 0.01 -8.53
C LEU A 479 3.00 -0.92 -9.60
N HIS A 480 2.86 -2.23 -9.38
CA HIS A 480 3.16 -3.26 -10.35
C HIS A 480 2.00 -4.24 -10.40
N VAL A 481 1.33 -4.34 -11.54
CA VAL A 481 0.21 -5.27 -11.75
C VAL A 481 0.58 -6.21 -12.89
N SER A 482 0.42 -7.51 -12.67
CA SER A 482 0.61 -8.53 -13.71
C SER A 482 -0.57 -9.47 -13.74
N GLU A 483 -0.88 -9.99 -14.92
CA GLU A 483 -1.90 -11.00 -15.15
C GLU A 483 -1.23 -12.33 -15.48
N ASN A 484 -1.64 -13.38 -14.79
CA ASN A 484 -1.05 -14.71 -14.87
C ASN A 484 -2.18 -15.75 -14.93
N ASN A 485 -2.66 -16.09 -16.12
CA ASN A 485 -3.80 -16.98 -16.29
C ASN A 485 -3.36 -18.44 -16.43
N VAL A 486 -4.00 -19.32 -15.67
CA VAL A 486 -3.78 -20.77 -15.71
C VAL A 486 -5.07 -21.49 -16.10
N THR A 487 -4.95 -22.47 -17.00
CA THR A 487 -6.06 -23.39 -17.32
C THR A 487 -5.94 -24.64 -16.48
N VAL A 488 -7.06 -25.05 -15.89
CA VAL A 488 -7.14 -26.23 -15.03
C VAL A 488 -8.10 -27.28 -15.61
N HIS A 489 -7.63 -28.52 -15.63
CA HIS A 489 -8.43 -29.69 -15.96
C HIS A 489 -8.46 -30.65 -14.76
N LEU A 490 -9.66 -31.08 -14.38
CA LEU A 490 -9.85 -32.07 -13.32
C LEU A 490 -10.12 -33.46 -13.93
N GLU A 491 -9.39 -34.47 -13.48
CA GLU A 491 -9.54 -35.88 -13.87
C GLU A 491 -9.89 -36.80 -12.71
#